data_AF-A0A2E8WF71-F1
#
_entry.id   AF-A0A2E8WF71-F1
#
_cell.length_a   1.000
_cell.length_b   1.000
_cell.length_c   1.000
_cell.angle_alpha   90.00
_cell.angle_beta   90.00
_cell.angle_gamma   90.00
#
_symmetry.space_group_name_H-M   'P 1'
#
loop_
_entity.id
_entity.type
_entity.pdbx_description
1 polymer ?
#
loop_
_entity_poly.entity_id
_entity_poly.type
_entity_poly.pdbx_seq_one_letter_code
_entity_poly.pdbx_strand_id
1 'polypeptide(L)'
;MLDLEEVKGVVAHEVAHLKNRDSLVSVSDGLFVQSISTISGLFGFLLLLLALGGYMKPDLISTALVVVAAPYAAQVLRAGLMRTRERMADQDAAVLTGDPRSLASALTKLERYNRYMAGVYRRFRFIYATGNTAESSWLRSHPPTEERIRDLLSLEGRLVPMRVGGYRSGKRLRVAREFAAQTLRVV
;
A
#
# COMPACT_ATOMS: atom_id res chain seq x y z
N MET A 1 3.34 24.43 -2.10
CA MET A 1 3.40 23.94 -3.50
C MET A 1 4.62 23.04 -3.64
N LEU A 2 4.55 22.05 -4.51
CA LEU A 2 5.69 21.18 -4.84
C LEU A 2 6.57 21.86 -5.90
N ASP A 3 7.88 21.65 -5.83
CA ASP A 3 8.80 22.03 -6.90
C ASP A 3 8.90 20.94 -8.00
N LEU A 4 9.64 21.22 -9.08
CA LEU A 4 9.73 20.31 -10.22
C LEU A 4 10.40 18.98 -9.86
N GLU A 5 11.40 18.96 -8.99
CA GLU A 5 12.09 17.72 -8.60
C GLU A 5 11.20 16.87 -7.69
N GLU A 6 10.46 17.50 -6.78
CA GLU A 6 9.43 16.85 -5.96
C GLU A 6 8.32 16.25 -6.81
N VAL A 7 7.85 16.97 -7.83
CA VAL A 7 6.85 16.46 -8.77
C VAL A 7 7.42 15.28 -9.57
N LYS A 8 8.67 15.34 -10.04
CA LYS A 8 9.33 14.20 -10.69
C LYS A 8 9.40 12.98 -9.77
N GLY A 9 9.71 13.16 -8.49
CA GLY A 9 9.71 12.11 -7.48
C GLY A 9 8.35 11.43 -7.35
N VAL A 10 7.29 12.22 -7.20
CA VAL A 10 5.92 11.68 -7.09
C VAL A 10 5.49 10.98 -8.38
N VAL A 11 5.75 11.57 -9.55
CA VAL A 11 5.42 10.93 -10.83
C VAL A 11 6.21 9.63 -11.02
N ALA A 12 7.47 9.59 -10.62
CA ALA A 12 8.28 8.36 -10.64
C ALA A 12 7.70 7.26 -9.75
N HIS A 13 7.14 7.63 -8.58
CA HIS A 13 6.42 6.72 -7.70
C HIS A 13 5.16 6.14 -8.35
N GLU A 14 4.34 6.98 -8.97
CA GLU A 14 3.15 6.50 -9.70
C GLU A 14 3.52 5.60 -10.89
N VAL A 15 4.60 5.93 -11.61
CA VAL A 15 5.12 5.07 -12.68
C VAL A 15 5.62 3.73 -12.13
N ALA A 16 6.21 3.71 -10.94
CA ALA A 16 6.62 2.46 -10.29
C ALA A 16 5.39 1.57 -9.96
N HIS A 17 4.29 2.15 -9.47
CA HIS A 17 3.04 1.41 -9.28
C HIS A 17 2.49 0.82 -10.58
N LEU A 18 2.52 1.59 -11.68
CA LEU A 18 2.09 1.12 -12.99
C LEU A 18 2.98 -0.03 -13.51
N LYS A 19 4.30 0.11 -13.38
CA LYS A 19 5.28 -0.91 -13.75
C LYS A 19 5.05 -2.22 -12.96
N ASN A 20 4.78 -2.11 -11.66
CA ASN A 20 4.61 -3.25 -10.76
C ASN A 20 3.17 -3.80 -10.75
N ARG A 21 2.26 -3.19 -11.52
CA ARG A 21 0.85 -3.59 -11.67
C ARG A 21 0.09 -3.61 -10.35
N ASP A 22 0.37 -2.64 -9.48
CA ASP A 22 -0.15 -2.65 -8.12
C ASP A 22 -1.68 -2.51 -8.07
N SER A 23 -2.29 -1.88 -9.07
CA SER A 23 -3.75 -1.85 -9.20
C SER A 23 -4.36 -3.24 -9.40
N LEU A 24 -3.73 -4.08 -10.24
CA LEU A 24 -4.21 -5.45 -10.45
C LEU A 24 -4.09 -6.28 -9.18
N VAL A 25 -2.99 -6.11 -8.46
CA VAL A 25 -2.80 -6.86 -7.22
C VAL A 25 -3.77 -6.38 -6.13
N SER A 26 -3.98 -5.06 -6.00
CA SER A 26 -4.97 -4.50 -5.08
C SER A 26 -6.38 -5.02 -5.33
N VAL A 27 -6.79 -5.15 -6.60
CA VAL A 27 -8.07 -5.77 -6.96
C VAL A 27 -8.09 -7.25 -6.57
N SER A 28 -7.04 -8.02 -6.89
CA SER A 28 -6.98 -9.44 -6.56
C SER A 28 -7.03 -9.71 -5.04
N ASP A 29 -6.24 -8.98 -4.25
CA ASP A 29 -6.22 -9.11 -2.79
C ASP A 29 -7.54 -8.65 -2.18
N GLY A 30 -8.16 -7.60 -2.74
CA GLY A 30 -9.49 -7.16 -2.36
C GLY A 30 -10.54 -8.26 -2.55
N LEU A 31 -10.49 -8.98 -3.67
CA LEU A 31 -11.38 -10.13 -3.92
C LEU A 31 -11.12 -11.27 -2.94
N PHE A 32 -9.87 -11.56 -2.59
CA PHE A 32 -9.54 -12.58 -1.60
C PHE A 32 -10.08 -12.25 -0.22
N VAL A 33 -9.85 -11.02 0.27
CA VAL A 33 -10.41 -10.55 1.54
C VAL A 33 -11.93 -10.59 1.53
N GLN A 34 -12.56 -10.13 0.44
CA GLN A 34 -14.01 -10.16 0.30
C GLN A 34 -14.55 -11.59 0.33
N SER A 35 -13.88 -12.52 -0.36
CA SER A 35 -14.26 -13.93 -0.38
C SER A 35 -14.21 -14.55 1.01
N ILE A 36 -13.13 -14.30 1.77
CA ILE A 36 -13.00 -14.77 3.17
C ILE A 36 -14.12 -14.18 4.03
N SER A 37 -14.42 -12.90 3.85
CA SER A 37 -15.48 -12.21 4.59
C SER A 37 -16.86 -12.80 4.29
N THR A 38 -17.16 -13.03 3.01
CA THR A 38 -18.42 -13.62 2.57
C THR A 38 -18.56 -15.06 3.05
N ILE A 39 -17.51 -15.89 2.94
CA ILE A 39 -17.53 -17.28 3.43
C ILE A 39 -17.73 -17.31 4.94
N SER A 40 -17.02 -16.47 5.69
CA SER A 40 -17.17 -16.39 7.15
C SER A 40 -18.58 -15.98 7.56
N GLY A 41 -19.17 -15.00 6.86
CA GLY A 41 -20.54 -14.56 7.09
C GLY A 41 -21.57 -15.64 6.76
N LEU A 42 -21.44 -16.32 5.63
CA LEU A 42 -22.31 -17.42 5.23
C LEU A 42 -22.22 -18.60 6.20
N PHE A 43 -21.01 -18.92 6.67
CA PHE A 43 -20.79 -19.96 7.67
C PHE A 43 -21.49 -19.62 8.99
N GLY A 44 -21.30 -18.39 9.49
CA GLY A 44 -21.99 -17.92 10.69
C GLY A 44 -23.52 -17.92 10.55
N PHE A 45 -24.03 -17.49 9.39
CA PHE A 45 -25.46 -17.50 9.08
C PHE A 45 -26.04 -18.92 9.03
N LEU A 46 -25.34 -19.86 8.40
CA LEU A 46 -25.75 -21.27 8.34
C LEU A 46 -25.84 -21.88 9.75
N LEU A 47 -24.82 -21.64 10.59
CA LEU A 47 -24.82 -22.13 11.97
C LEU A 47 -25.97 -21.52 12.79
N LEU A 48 -26.29 -20.25 12.58
CA LEU A 48 -27.43 -19.61 13.22
C LEU A 48 -28.76 -20.28 12.82
N LEU A 49 -28.97 -20.56 11.53
CA LEU A 49 -30.18 -21.24 11.07
C LEU A 49 -30.32 -22.65 11.68
N LEU A 50 -29.22 -23.42 11.71
CA LEU A 50 -29.19 -24.75 12.31
C LEU A 50 -29.49 -24.71 13.81
N ALA A 51 -28.99 -23.70 14.52
CA ALA A 51 -29.26 -23.48 15.94
C ALA A 51 -30.73 -23.13 16.19
N LEU A 52 -31.28 -22.20 15.40
CA LEU A 52 -32.66 -21.74 15.53
C LEU A 52 -33.66 -22.86 15.18
N GLY A 53 -33.30 -23.74 14.24
CA GLY A 53 -34.07 -24.94 13.89
C GLY A 53 -33.94 -26.10 14.89
N GLY A 54 -33.14 -25.95 15.96
CA GLY A 54 -32.97 -26.97 17.00
C GLY A 54 -32.14 -28.18 16.59
N TYR A 55 -31.54 -28.18 15.39
CA TYR A 55 -30.72 -29.28 14.91
C TYR A 55 -29.37 -29.37 15.63
N MET A 56 -28.86 -28.24 16.11
CA MET A 56 -27.53 -28.12 16.71
C MET A 56 -27.55 -27.08 17.84
N LYS A 57 -26.58 -27.14 18.78
CA LYS A 57 -26.32 -26.08 19.77
C LYS A 57 -24.87 -25.61 19.62
N PRO A 58 -24.59 -24.65 18.72
CA PRO A 58 -23.24 -24.17 18.52
C PRO A 58 -22.74 -23.46 19.78
N ASP A 59 -21.46 -23.64 20.10
CA ASP A 59 -20.80 -22.75 21.03
C ASP A 59 -20.67 -21.37 20.39
N LEU A 60 -21.47 -20.42 20.88
CA LEU A 60 -21.56 -19.07 20.34
C LEU A 60 -20.22 -18.33 20.44
N ILE A 61 -19.41 -18.63 21.45
CA ILE A 61 -18.15 -17.92 21.68
C ILE A 61 -17.12 -18.35 20.62
N SER A 62 -16.87 -19.65 20.46
CA SER A 62 -15.94 -20.13 19.43
C SER A 62 -16.42 -19.81 18.02
N THR A 63 -17.73 -19.91 17.77
CA THR A 63 -18.32 -19.57 16.46
C THR A 63 -18.11 -18.09 16.14
N ALA A 64 -18.46 -17.19 17.07
CA ALA A 64 -18.27 -15.76 16.88
C ALA A 64 -16.78 -15.41 16.69
N LEU A 65 -15.89 -16.05 17.47
CA LEU A 65 -14.45 -15.85 17.34
C LEU A 65 -13.97 -16.18 15.92
N VAL A 66 -14.34 -17.33 15.36
CA VAL A 66 -13.91 -17.72 14.01
C VAL A 66 -14.48 -16.79 12.94
N VAL A 67 -15.78 -16.49 13.01
CA VAL A 67 -16.49 -15.66 12.02
C VAL A 67 -15.93 -14.23 11.98
N VAL A 68 -15.50 -13.69 13.12
CA VAL A 68 -14.94 -12.34 13.21
C VAL A 68 -13.42 -12.32 12.98
N ALA A 69 -12.69 -13.32 13.48
CA ALA A 69 -11.23 -13.33 13.39
C ALA A 69 -10.74 -13.56 11.96
N ALA A 70 -11.40 -14.41 11.17
CA ALA A 70 -10.94 -14.72 9.82
C ALA A 70 -10.92 -13.50 8.87
N PRO A 71 -11.99 -12.68 8.76
CA PRO A 71 -11.96 -11.44 7.98
C PRO A 71 -10.92 -10.45 8.49
N TYR A 72 -10.76 -10.33 9.81
CA TYR A 72 -9.80 -9.40 10.40
C TYR A 72 -8.35 -9.81 10.10
N ALA A 73 -8.04 -11.11 10.20
CA ALA A 73 -6.74 -11.65 9.84
C ALA A 73 -6.42 -11.37 8.35
N ALA A 74 -7.39 -11.59 7.46
CA ALA A 74 -7.24 -11.28 6.04
C ALA A 74 -6.94 -9.79 5.79
N GLN A 75 -7.62 -8.89 6.51
CA GLN A 75 -7.38 -7.44 6.44
C GLN A 75 -5.97 -7.06 6.91
N VAL A 76 -5.47 -7.66 8.00
CA VAL A 76 -4.11 -7.42 8.49
C VAL A 76 -3.06 -7.87 7.46
N LEU A 77 -3.25 -9.05 6.86
CA LEU A 77 -2.35 -9.54 5.80
C LEU A 77 -2.34 -8.62 4.58
N ARG A 78 -3.53 -8.18 4.15
CA ARG A 78 -3.67 -7.21 3.05
C ARG A 78 -2.95 -5.90 3.37
N ALA A 79 -3.14 -5.37 4.59
CA ALA A 79 -2.47 -4.13 5.01
C ALA A 79 -0.93 -4.28 4.98
N GLY A 80 -0.41 -5.44 5.40
CA GLY A 80 1.02 -5.75 5.29
C GLY A 80 1.53 -5.73 3.84
N LEU A 81 0.80 -6.39 2.94
CA LEU A 81 1.14 -6.43 1.51
C LEU A 81 1.14 -5.04 0.86
N MET A 82 0.14 -4.21 1.17
CA MET A 82 0.08 -2.84 0.63
C MET A 82 1.27 -2.00 1.11
N ARG A 83 1.68 -2.13 2.38
CA ARG A 83 2.87 -1.42 2.90
C ARG A 83 4.16 -1.84 2.21
N THR A 84 4.33 -3.13 1.94
CA THR A 84 5.51 -3.62 1.22
C THR A 84 5.56 -3.05 -0.19
N ARG A 85 4.41 -2.96 -0.90
CA ARG A 85 4.35 -2.39 -2.25
C ARG A 85 4.69 -0.90 -2.29
N GLU A 86 4.18 -0.12 -1.35
CA GLU A 86 4.52 1.31 -1.22
C GLU A 86 6.03 1.52 -1.04
N ARG A 87 6.68 0.70 -0.19
CA ARG A 87 8.13 0.75 0.01
C ARG A 87 8.91 0.37 -1.25
N MET A 88 8.43 -0.62 -2.01
CA MET A 88 9.03 -0.98 -3.30
C MET A 88 8.89 0.16 -4.31
N ALA A 89 7.72 0.82 -4.36
CA ALA A 89 7.49 1.96 -5.24
C ALA A 89 8.36 3.17 -4.86
N ASP A 90 8.55 3.45 -3.58
CA ASP A 90 9.48 4.48 -3.09
C ASP A 90 10.92 4.21 -3.53
N GLN A 91 11.38 2.97 -3.40
CA GLN A 91 12.72 2.56 -3.83
C GLN A 91 12.89 2.67 -5.35
N ASP A 92 11.93 2.16 -6.12
CA ASP A 92 11.93 2.25 -7.58
C ASP A 92 11.92 3.72 -8.06
N ALA A 93 11.15 4.58 -7.40
CA ALA A 93 11.11 6.01 -7.69
C ALA A 93 12.45 6.68 -7.41
N ALA A 94 13.06 6.41 -6.26
CA ALA A 94 14.37 6.93 -5.90
C ALA A 94 15.46 6.49 -6.88
N VAL A 95 15.42 5.23 -7.33
CA VAL A 95 16.34 4.71 -8.36
C VAL A 95 16.11 5.40 -9.71
N LEU A 96 14.85 5.60 -10.08
CA LEU A 96 14.47 6.19 -11.36
C LEU A 96 14.83 7.68 -11.47
N THR A 97 14.63 8.45 -10.40
CA THR A 97 15.00 9.88 -10.35
C THR A 97 16.47 10.10 -10.03
N GLY A 98 17.11 9.14 -9.33
CA GLY A 98 18.43 9.32 -8.76
C GLY A 98 18.46 10.31 -7.59
N ASP A 99 17.29 10.72 -7.09
CA ASP A 99 17.14 11.71 -6.04
C ASP A 99 16.06 11.26 -5.03
N PRO A 100 16.44 10.48 -4.00
CA PRO A 100 15.51 10.10 -2.93
C PRO A 100 15.08 11.29 -2.06
N ARG A 101 15.86 12.38 -2.01
CA ARG A 101 15.58 13.53 -1.15
C ARG A 101 14.39 14.33 -1.66
N SER A 102 14.26 14.53 -2.97
CA SER A 102 13.10 15.23 -3.53
C SER A 102 11.79 14.49 -3.22
N LEU A 103 11.75 13.16 -3.34
CA LEU A 103 10.56 12.39 -2.97
C LEU A 103 10.25 12.50 -1.46
N ALA A 104 11.27 12.41 -0.59
CA ALA A 104 11.09 12.60 0.85
C ALA A 104 10.56 14.00 1.22
N SER A 105 11.06 15.04 0.55
CA SER A 105 10.57 16.41 0.70
C SER A 105 9.11 16.55 0.24
N ALA A 106 8.77 15.95 -0.91
CA ALA A 106 7.41 15.93 -1.43
C ALA A 106 6.44 15.27 -0.44
N LEU A 107 6.78 14.09 0.09
CA LEU A 107 5.99 13.38 1.09
C LEU A 107 5.76 14.23 2.35
N THR A 108 6.79 14.96 2.81
CA THR A 108 6.67 15.85 3.96
C THR A 108 5.67 16.98 3.72
N LYS A 109 5.69 17.59 2.52
CA LYS A 109 4.76 18.65 2.14
C LYS A 109 3.33 18.12 1.99
N LEU A 110 3.15 16.94 1.39
CA LEU A 110 1.86 16.28 1.23
C LEU A 110 1.25 15.87 2.57
N GLU A 111 2.04 15.30 3.48
CA GLU A 111 1.58 14.94 4.83
C GLU A 111 1.09 16.16 5.62
N ARG A 112 1.83 17.28 5.55
CA ARG A 112 1.41 18.53 6.18
C ARG A 112 0.06 19.01 5.64
N TYR A 113 -0.13 18.95 4.32
CA TYR A 113 -1.38 19.31 3.68
C TYR A 113 -2.53 18.36 4.07
N ASN A 114 -2.28 17.05 4.06
CA ASN A 114 -3.26 16.03 4.45
C ASN A 114 -3.70 16.19 5.90
N ARG A 115 -2.77 16.45 6.83
CA ARG A 115 -3.11 16.71 8.24
C ARG A 115 -3.95 17.97 8.42
N TYR A 116 -3.63 19.03 7.68
CA TYR A 116 -4.44 20.25 7.66
C TYR A 116 -5.87 19.95 7.18
N MET A 117 -6.01 19.26 6.05
CA MET A 117 -7.31 18.90 5.49
C MET A 117 -8.09 17.95 6.40
N ALA A 118 -7.44 16.96 7.02
CA ALA A 118 -8.06 16.09 8.02
C ALA A 118 -8.62 16.88 9.21
N GLY A 119 -7.96 17.97 9.63
CA GLY A 119 -8.46 18.89 10.65
C GLY A 119 -9.70 19.66 10.19
N VAL A 120 -9.74 20.10 8.93
CA VAL A 120 -10.89 20.74 8.31
C VAL A 120 -12.07 19.77 8.23
N TYR A 121 -11.89 18.57 7.68
CA TYR A 121 -12.93 17.55 7.59
C TYR A 121 -13.47 17.14 8.97
N ARG A 122 -12.61 17.05 9.99
CA ARG A 122 -13.02 16.78 11.37
C ARG A 122 -13.96 17.87 11.92
N ARG A 123 -13.78 19.12 11.50
CA ARG A 123 -14.66 20.24 11.88
C ARG A 123 -16.03 20.16 11.23
N PHE A 124 -16.12 19.52 10.06
CA PHE A 124 -17.37 19.26 9.33
C PHE A 124 -17.91 17.83 9.52
N ARG A 125 -17.42 17.09 10.53
CA ARG A 125 -17.76 15.68 10.78
C ARG A 125 -19.26 15.42 10.97
N PHE A 126 -20.04 16.43 11.34
CA PHE A 126 -21.50 16.33 11.42
C PHE A 126 -22.19 16.16 10.06
N ILE A 127 -21.53 16.51 8.94
CA ILE A 127 -22.09 16.46 7.59
C ILE A 127 -21.73 15.14 6.87
N TYR A 128 -20.58 14.53 7.20
CA TYR A 128 -20.11 13.29 6.59
C TYR A 128 -19.72 12.29 7.69
N ALA A 129 -20.61 11.35 7.97
CA ALA A 129 -20.37 10.22 8.88
C ALA A 129 -19.49 9.13 8.23
N THR A 130 -18.44 9.52 7.49
CA THR A 130 -17.51 8.60 6.85
C THR A 130 -16.08 9.09 7.06
N GLY A 131 -15.33 8.37 7.91
CA GLY A 131 -13.89 8.58 8.04
C GLY A 131 -13.38 8.42 9.47
N ASN A 132 -13.17 7.18 9.88
CA ASN A 132 -12.39 6.87 11.08
C ASN A 132 -10.95 7.42 10.89
N THR A 133 -10.63 8.54 11.53
CA THR A 133 -9.26 9.07 11.59
C THR A 133 -8.41 8.42 12.68
N ALA A 134 -8.81 7.23 13.12
CA ALA A 134 -8.10 6.39 14.07
C ALA A 134 -8.12 4.94 13.58
N GLU A 135 -7.78 4.71 12.31
CA GLU A 135 -7.37 3.37 11.94
C GLU A 135 -6.15 3.01 12.81
N SER A 136 -6.30 1.94 13.59
CA SER A 136 -5.19 1.32 14.31
C SER A 136 -3.98 1.20 13.36
N SER A 137 -2.77 1.34 13.90
CA SER A 137 -1.53 1.27 13.09
C SER A 137 -1.49 0.05 12.17
N TRP A 138 -2.19 -1.02 12.52
CA TRP A 138 -2.26 -2.28 11.80
C TRP A 138 -3.25 -2.29 10.63
N LEU A 139 -4.30 -1.46 10.63
CA LEU A 139 -5.29 -1.39 9.56
C LEU A 139 -4.97 -0.33 8.49
N ARG A 140 -3.99 0.55 8.73
CA ARG A 140 -3.55 1.54 7.75
C ARG A 140 -3.02 0.87 6.49
N SER A 141 -3.57 1.24 5.34
CA SER A 141 -3.17 0.75 4.01
C SER A 141 -1.82 1.28 3.53
N HIS A 142 -1.36 2.42 4.06
CA HIS A 142 -0.03 2.99 3.79
C HIS A 142 0.86 2.91 5.03
N PRO A 143 2.18 2.72 4.86
CA PRO A 143 3.11 2.82 5.97
C PRO A 143 3.17 4.28 6.46
N PRO A 144 3.51 4.52 7.75
CA PRO A 144 3.67 5.88 8.26
C PRO A 144 4.63 6.70 7.38
N THR A 145 4.25 7.93 7.08
CA THR A 145 5.04 8.81 6.21
C THR A 145 6.46 9.01 6.74
N GLU A 146 6.63 9.09 8.07
CA GLU A 146 7.94 9.21 8.72
C GLU A 146 8.84 7.99 8.47
N GLU A 147 8.27 6.79 8.34
CA GLU A 147 9.03 5.57 8.01
C GLU A 147 9.48 5.60 6.56
N ARG A 148 8.59 5.97 5.62
CA ARG A 148 8.93 6.14 4.20
C ARG A 148 10.04 7.15 3.98
N ILE A 149 9.95 8.31 4.66
CA ILE A 149 10.99 9.35 4.61
C ILE A 149 12.32 8.80 5.10
N ARG A 150 12.33 8.08 6.24
CA ARG A 150 13.56 7.48 6.78
C ARG A 150 14.17 6.49 5.79
N ASP A 151 13.36 5.62 5.20
CA ASP A 151 13.82 4.62 4.24
C ASP A 151 14.41 5.29 3.00
N LEU A 152 13.74 6.30 2.44
CA LEU A 152 14.24 7.09 1.30
C LEU A 152 15.58 7.78 1.61
N LEU A 153 15.67 8.47 2.74
CA LEU A 153 16.91 9.14 3.15
C LEU A 153 18.05 8.13 3.39
N SER A 154 17.73 6.88 3.76
CA SER A 154 18.73 5.84 3.90
C SER A 154 19.36 5.39 2.57
N LEU A 155 18.65 5.60 1.45
CA LEU A 155 19.14 5.31 0.09
C LEU A 155 20.10 6.39 -0.42
N GLU A 156 20.12 7.54 0.23
CA GLU A 156 21.02 8.62 -0.12
C GLU A 156 22.48 8.18 -0.03
N GLY A 157 23.27 8.46 -1.08
CA GLY A 157 24.66 8.02 -1.19
C GLY A 157 24.86 6.57 -1.61
N ARG A 158 23.80 5.74 -1.66
CA ARG A 158 23.84 4.37 -2.22
C ARG A 158 23.41 4.31 -3.68
N LEU A 159 22.64 5.29 -4.12
CA LEU A 159 22.13 5.35 -5.49
C LEU A 159 23.14 6.07 -6.40
N VAL A 160 23.54 5.39 -7.47
CA VAL A 160 24.26 6.03 -8.58
C VAL A 160 23.18 6.68 -9.47
N PRO A 161 23.21 8.00 -9.71
CA PRO A 161 22.19 8.65 -10.52
C PRO A 161 22.20 8.05 -11.92
N MET A 162 21.06 7.50 -12.37
CA MET A 162 20.88 7.22 -13.79
C MET A 162 20.88 8.57 -14.51
N ARG A 163 22.00 8.91 -15.16
CA ARG A 163 21.99 9.94 -16.19
C ARG A 163 21.08 9.43 -17.29
N VAL A 164 19.87 9.95 -17.36
CA VAL A 164 19.03 9.88 -18.56
C VAL A 164 19.72 10.75 -19.62
N GLY A 165 20.83 10.23 -20.14
CA GLY A 165 21.60 10.83 -21.21
C GLY A 165 20.74 10.87 -22.47
N GLY A 166 20.79 12.01 -23.15
CA GLY A 166 19.93 12.38 -24.26
C GLY A 166 19.68 11.26 -25.27
N TYR A 167 18.49 11.32 -25.85
CA TYR A 167 17.95 10.43 -26.87
C TYR A 167 18.93 10.27 -28.05
N ARG A 168 19.90 9.35 -27.93
CA ARG A 168 20.74 8.88 -29.03
C ARG A 168 20.40 7.42 -29.27
N SER A 169 19.63 7.22 -30.33
CA SER A 169 19.38 5.96 -31.03
C SER A 169 20.64 5.08 -31.04
N GLY A 170 20.57 3.87 -30.46
CA GLY A 170 21.59 2.84 -30.70
C GLY A 170 21.98 1.90 -29.55
N LYS A 171 21.74 2.23 -28.26
CA LYS A 171 22.21 1.39 -27.12
C LYS A 171 21.10 0.70 -26.32
N ARG A 172 20.00 0.31 -26.97
CA ARG A 172 18.81 -0.27 -26.31
C ARG A 172 18.93 -1.70 -25.79
N LEU A 173 19.98 -2.46 -26.12
CA LEU A 173 20.00 -3.91 -25.81
C LEU A 173 20.96 -4.34 -24.69
N ARG A 174 21.80 -3.44 -24.17
CA ARG A 174 22.81 -3.81 -23.16
C ARG A 174 22.35 -3.56 -21.73
N VAL A 175 21.72 -2.42 -21.46
CA VAL A 175 21.25 -2.03 -20.12
C VAL A 175 20.05 -2.85 -19.66
N ALA A 176 19.12 -3.17 -20.56
CA ALA A 176 17.99 -4.05 -20.26
C ALA A 176 18.44 -5.49 -19.92
N ARG A 177 19.55 -5.95 -20.50
CA ARG A 177 20.13 -7.27 -20.22
C ARG A 177 20.85 -7.32 -18.88
N GLU A 178 21.54 -6.25 -18.48
CA GLU A 178 22.19 -6.16 -17.17
C GLU A 178 21.16 -6.06 -16.03
N PHE A 179 20.05 -5.34 -16.25
CA PHE A 179 18.97 -5.26 -15.27
C PHE A 179 18.25 -6.60 -15.08
N ALA A 180 17.94 -7.32 -16.17
CA ALA A 180 17.33 -8.65 -16.10
C ALA A 180 18.27 -9.70 -15.44
N ALA A 181 19.59 -9.58 -15.63
CA ALA A 181 20.57 -10.49 -15.04
C ALA A 181 20.74 -10.29 -13.52
N GLN A 182 20.50 -9.09 -12.99
CA GLN A 182 20.55 -8.81 -11.56
C GLN A 182 19.28 -9.28 -10.83
N THR A 183 18.12 -9.22 -11.47
CA THR A 183 16.86 -9.70 -10.86
C THR A 183 16.79 -11.24 -10.78
N LEU A 184 17.49 -11.95 -11.67
CA LEU A 184 17.52 -13.43 -11.72
C LEU A 184 18.51 -14.10 -10.76
N ARG A 185 19.26 -13.34 -9.95
CA ARG A 185 20.20 -13.88 -8.94
C ARG A 185 19.64 -13.91 -7.51
N VAL A 186 18.38 -13.53 -7.32
CA VAL A 186 17.72 -13.48 -5.99
C VAL A 186 16.48 -14.40 -5.96
N VAL A 187 16.42 -15.38 -6.86
CA VAL A 187 15.53 -16.55 -6.79
C VAL A 187 16.41 -17.79 -6.81
#